data_AF-A0A4R8MD94-F1
#
_entry.id   AF-A0A4R8MD94-F1
#
_cell.length_a   1.000
_cell.length_b   1.000
_cell.length_c   1.000
_cell.angle_alpha   90.00
_cell.angle_beta   90.00
_cell.angle_gamma   90.00
#
_symmetry.space_group_name_H-M   'P 1'
#
loop_
_entity.id
_entity.type
_entity.pdbx_description
1 polymer ?
#
loop_
_entity_poly.entity_id
_entity_poly.type
_entity_poly.pdbx_seq_one_letter_code
_entity_poly.pdbx_strand_id
1 'polypeptide(L)'
;MKEIFVLILTVISLNGFAQKETKVLLEKNDSKLELHEDILESKIDSLSQKVREIQEVNSHLRIQNDSIRKSTADIYKLIHSPENEIFKDFIYPIILSILAAIIFWLVFSFLPQNRRVNKVRIKIDKDFIKILNDLFALFDIILNSKFPIASGYQNKIIAGKITKEDIKIGLQNKCMNESFLYDENIKDKLDPIGRRLFGRSLNIEKTIDRINIFSDYLNTNEIILLDEIRNKLNTYDLSDYGINAMMNLNGKVVHAVNPSLSYMLDNLNDLYQSSIEIQKNVFKNKLVDRGVLMKKIKFYYFNGEYGKALSYIDNIEIRNNEVRDMLLFYKLDIALKQNSDKVLLLAEELFSYRPSLISYRNHISIYMKNKTIESIINKNYNDLELSELSDLVLKEITYREMHLKQAMELENYYNSLIKKTKMK
;
A
#
# COMPACT_ATOMS: atom_id res chain seq x y z
N MET A 1 -103.65 -35.57 122.39
CA MET A 1 -104.25 -35.58 121.04
C MET A 1 -104.56 -34.17 120.47
N LYS A 2 -103.90 -33.08 120.91
CA LYS A 2 -104.05 -31.74 120.31
C LYS A 2 -102.76 -31.17 119.69
N GLU A 3 -101.61 -31.80 119.91
CA GLU A 3 -100.30 -31.32 119.43
C GLU A 3 -100.00 -31.71 117.97
N ILE A 4 -100.70 -32.70 117.40
CA ILE A 4 -100.52 -33.12 115.99
C ILE A 4 -101.20 -32.13 115.01
N PHE A 5 -102.19 -31.35 115.45
CA PHE A 5 -102.90 -30.42 114.58
C PHE A 5 -102.12 -29.12 114.30
N VAL A 6 -101.17 -28.76 115.18
CA VAL A 6 -100.34 -27.55 115.02
C VAL A 6 -99.21 -27.76 114.00
N LEU A 7 -98.78 -29.01 113.79
CA LEU A 7 -97.68 -29.34 112.87
C LEU A 7 -98.12 -29.46 111.40
N ILE A 8 -99.41 -29.71 111.14
CA ILE A 8 -99.95 -29.78 109.77
C ILE A 8 -100.24 -28.39 109.20
N LEU A 9 -100.54 -27.39 110.05
CA LEU A 9 -100.83 -26.02 109.61
C LEU A 9 -99.58 -25.21 109.25
N THR A 10 -98.41 -25.52 109.80
CA THR A 10 -97.16 -24.84 109.44
C THR A 10 -96.58 -25.31 108.10
N VAL A 11 -96.76 -26.59 107.73
CA VAL A 11 -96.25 -27.15 106.46
C VAL A 11 -97.01 -26.62 105.24
N ILE A 12 -98.31 -26.27 105.38
CA ILE A 12 -99.11 -25.75 104.25
C ILE A 12 -98.74 -24.29 103.91
N SER A 13 -98.25 -23.50 104.87
CA SER A 13 -97.86 -22.10 104.59
C SER A 13 -96.52 -21.95 103.86
N LEU A 14 -95.60 -22.91 104.01
CA LEU A 14 -94.27 -22.87 103.38
C LEU A 14 -94.31 -23.26 101.88
N ASN A 15 -95.25 -24.12 101.46
CA ASN A 15 -95.41 -24.47 100.04
C ASN A 15 -96.03 -23.34 99.20
N GLY A 16 -96.77 -22.42 99.81
CA GLY A 16 -97.36 -21.28 99.10
C GLY A 16 -96.35 -20.19 98.71
N PHE A 17 -95.24 -20.06 99.43
CA PHE A 17 -94.23 -19.04 99.15
C PHE A 17 -93.24 -19.47 98.06
N ALA A 18 -92.92 -20.77 97.97
CA ALA A 18 -91.98 -21.33 96.98
C ALA A 18 -92.52 -21.31 95.53
N GLN A 19 -93.84 -21.26 95.33
CA GLN A 19 -94.46 -21.21 93.99
C GLN A 19 -94.48 -19.80 93.37
N LYS A 20 -94.28 -18.73 94.16
CA LYS A 20 -94.33 -17.35 93.62
C LYS A 20 -92.96 -16.88 93.11
N GLU A 21 -91.86 -17.36 93.70
CA GLU A 21 -90.49 -17.07 93.23
C GLU A 21 -90.10 -17.86 91.97
N THR A 22 -90.60 -19.08 91.80
CA THR A 22 -90.32 -19.90 90.60
C THR A 22 -90.98 -19.35 89.34
N LYS A 23 -92.14 -18.71 89.46
CA LYS A 23 -92.85 -18.14 88.29
C LYS A 23 -92.17 -16.88 87.72
N VAL A 24 -91.55 -16.07 88.58
CA VAL A 24 -90.82 -14.85 88.16
C VAL A 24 -89.45 -15.19 87.54
N LEU A 25 -88.84 -16.32 87.92
CA LEU A 25 -87.58 -16.82 87.33
C LEU A 25 -87.77 -17.45 85.94
N LEU A 26 -88.94 -18.06 85.67
CA LEU A 26 -89.28 -18.66 84.38
C LEU A 26 -89.53 -17.60 83.29
N GLU A 27 -90.32 -16.56 83.57
CA GLU A 27 -90.58 -15.47 82.60
C GLU A 27 -89.30 -14.67 82.24
N LYS A 28 -88.34 -14.59 83.16
CA LYS A 28 -87.04 -13.92 82.92
C LYS A 28 -86.04 -14.78 82.15
N ASN A 29 -86.24 -16.10 82.10
CA ASN A 29 -85.42 -17.02 81.31
C ASN A 29 -85.96 -17.20 79.89
N ASP A 30 -87.28 -17.20 79.69
CA ASP A 30 -87.90 -17.28 78.35
C ASP A 30 -87.57 -16.06 77.50
N SER A 31 -87.66 -14.84 78.07
CA SER A 31 -87.25 -13.60 77.38
C SER A 31 -85.75 -13.53 77.05
N LYS A 32 -84.91 -14.30 77.76
CA LYS A 32 -83.47 -14.41 77.49
C LYS A 32 -83.16 -15.45 76.42
N LEU A 33 -84.04 -16.43 76.26
CA LEU A 33 -83.95 -17.47 75.22
C LEU A 33 -84.35 -16.91 73.86
N GLU A 34 -85.46 -16.17 73.78
CA GLU A 34 -85.90 -15.49 72.54
C GLU A 34 -84.82 -14.53 72.01
N LEU A 35 -84.20 -13.74 72.90
CA LEU A 35 -83.11 -12.84 72.52
C LEU A 35 -81.87 -13.60 72.00
N HIS A 36 -81.61 -14.82 72.49
CA HIS A 36 -80.50 -15.65 71.99
C HIS A 36 -80.82 -16.32 70.66
N GLU A 37 -82.08 -16.65 70.42
CA GLU A 37 -82.56 -17.23 69.16
C GLU A 37 -82.45 -16.20 68.02
N ASP A 38 -82.89 -14.96 68.23
CA ASP A 38 -82.74 -13.85 67.26
C ASP A 38 -81.26 -13.54 66.94
N ILE A 39 -80.38 -13.60 67.96
CA ILE A 39 -78.94 -13.39 67.76
C ILE A 39 -78.33 -14.55 66.96
N LEU A 40 -78.81 -15.77 67.13
CA LEU A 40 -78.37 -16.94 66.38
C LEU A 40 -78.85 -16.90 64.93
N GLU A 41 -80.11 -16.54 64.68
CA GLU A 41 -80.64 -16.37 63.33
C GLU A 41 -79.90 -15.27 62.56
N SER A 42 -79.68 -14.10 63.17
CA SER A 42 -78.91 -13.03 62.52
C SER A 42 -77.48 -13.43 62.17
N LYS A 43 -76.84 -14.29 62.98
CA LYS A 43 -75.52 -14.86 62.69
C LYS A 43 -75.56 -15.91 61.58
N ILE A 44 -76.60 -16.73 61.54
CA ILE A 44 -76.81 -17.74 60.48
C ILE A 44 -77.02 -17.04 59.13
N ASP A 45 -77.78 -15.95 59.10
CA ASP A 45 -77.99 -15.15 57.89
C ASP A 45 -76.70 -14.46 57.43
N SER A 46 -75.95 -13.87 58.37
CA SER A 46 -74.64 -13.28 58.07
C SER A 46 -73.63 -14.29 57.51
N LEU A 47 -73.61 -15.51 58.06
CA LEU A 47 -72.77 -16.59 57.58
C LEU A 47 -73.21 -17.09 56.20
N SER A 48 -74.52 -17.22 55.99
CA SER A 48 -75.10 -17.62 54.71
C SER A 48 -74.76 -16.61 53.61
N GLN A 49 -74.76 -15.31 53.92
CA GLN A 49 -74.34 -14.26 53.01
C GLN A 49 -72.84 -14.37 52.67
N LYS A 50 -71.97 -14.57 53.66
CA LYS A 50 -70.53 -14.78 53.42
C LYS A 50 -70.24 -16.03 52.57
N VAL A 51 -71.01 -17.09 52.75
CA VAL A 51 -70.88 -18.31 51.93
C VAL A 51 -71.21 -18.01 50.46
N ARG A 52 -72.23 -17.18 50.18
CA ARG A 52 -72.55 -16.76 48.81
C ARG A 52 -71.44 -15.91 48.20
N GLU A 53 -70.90 -14.95 48.95
CA GLU A 53 -69.77 -14.12 48.49
C GLU A 53 -68.54 -14.98 48.13
N ILE A 54 -68.23 -15.98 48.97
CA ILE A 54 -67.13 -16.92 48.71
C ILE A 54 -67.39 -17.76 47.46
N GLN A 55 -68.63 -18.17 47.21
CA GLN A 55 -69.00 -18.92 46.01
C GLN A 55 -68.85 -18.06 44.73
N GLU A 56 -69.24 -16.78 44.78
CA GLU A 56 -69.07 -15.84 43.67
C GLU A 56 -67.59 -15.59 43.37
N VAL A 57 -66.77 -15.32 44.40
CA VAL A 57 -65.32 -15.12 44.23
C VAL A 57 -64.66 -16.37 43.63
N ASN A 58 -65.03 -17.57 44.10
CA ASN A 58 -64.52 -18.81 43.53
C ASN A 58 -64.92 -19.02 42.06
N SER A 59 -66.12 -18.59 41.67
CA SER A 59 -66.56 -18.66 40.27
C SER A 59 -65.73 -17.73 39.38
N HIS A 60 -65.45 -16.51 39.84
CA HIS A 60 -64.59 -15.56 39.13
C HIS A 60 -63.15 -16.06 39.00
N LEU A 61 -62.59 -16.65 40.06
CA LEU A 61 -61.25 -17.24 40.03
C LEU A 61 -61.16 -18.43 39.06
N ARG A 62 -62.22 -19.25 38.94
CA ARG A 62 -62.27 -20.33 37.95
C ARG A 62 -62.22 -19.78 36.53
N ILE A 63 -63.04 -18.76 36.23
CA ILE A 63 -63.07 -18.12 34.91
C ILE A 63 -61.72 -17.50 34.54
N GLN A 64 -61.06 -16.81 35.49
CA GLN A 64 -59.72 -16.26 35.26
C GLN A 64 -58.68 -17.35 35.02
N ASN A 65 -58.70 -18.42 35.81
CA ASN A 65 -57.77 -19.54 35.62
C ASN A 65 -57.95 -20.23 34.27
N ASP A 66 -59.18 -20.39 33.80
CA ASP A 66 -59.46 -20.97 32.49
C ASP A 66 -58.98 -20.04 31.35
N SER A 67 -59.16 -18.72 31.51
CA SER A 67 -58.61 -17.72 30.58
C SER A 67 -57.08 -17.76 30.51
N ILE A 68 -56.41 -17.87 31.67
CA ILE A 68 -54.95 -17.96 31.74
C ILE A 68 -54.48 -19.25 31.06
N ARG A 69 -55.13 -20.39 31.34
CA ARG A 69 -54.81 -21.68 30.70
C ARG A 69 -54.97 -21.65 29.18
N LYS A 70 -55.99 -20.96 28.69
CA LYS A 70 -56.21 -20.80 27.25
C LYS A 70 -55.10 -19.94 26.63
N SER A 71 -54.77 -18.82 27.25
CA SER A 71 -53.67 -17.95 26.81
C SER A 71 -52.32 -18.65 26.81
N THR A 72 -52.01 -19.46 27.84
CA THR A 72 -50.75 -20.21 27.89
C THR A 72 -50.69 -21.31 26.82
N ALA A 73 -51.81 -21.99 26.54
CA ALA A 73 -51.90 -22.96 25.46
C ALA A 73 -51.70 -22.33 24.08
N ASP A 74 -52.26 -21.14 23.85
CA ASP A 74 -52.11 -20.41 22.58
C ASP A 74 -50.67 -19.93 22.36
N ILE A 75 -50.00 -19.44 23.41
CA ILE A 75 -48.57 -19.09 23.37
C ILE A 75 -47.71 -20.33 23.07
N TYR A 76 -48.03 -21.47 23.69
CA TYR A 76 -47.29 -22.71 23.47
C TYR A 76 -47.39 -23.19 22.02
N LYS A 77 -48.59 -23.09 21.42
CA LYS A 77 -48.84 -23.40 19.99
C LYS A 77 -48.13 -22.43 19.04
N LEU A 78 -48.03 -21.15 19.41
CA LEU A 78 -47.33 -20.16 18.58
C LEU A 78 -45.81 -20.44 18.54
N ILE A 79 -45.24 -20.79 19.69
CA ILE A 79 -43.81 -21.12 19.85
C ILE A 79 -43.47 -22.43 19.12
N HIS A 80 -44.33 -23.44 19.21
CA HIS A 80 -44.16 -24.76 18.56
C HIS A 80 -44.93 -24.87 17.24
N SER A 81 -45.14 -23.74 16.56
CA SER A 81 -45.70 -23.79 15.21
C SER A 81 -44.68 -24.42 14.26
N PRO A 82 -45.11 -25.29 13.32
CA PRO A 82 -44.20 -26.01 12.43
C PRO A 82 -43.33 -25.07 11.58
N GLU A 83 -43.78 -23.84 11.31
CA GLU A 83 -43.00 -22.82 10.62
C GLU A 83 -41.80 -22.32 11.46
N ASN A 84 -41.99 -22.14 12.78
CA ASN A 84 -40.90 -21.79 13.69
C ASN A 84 -39.93 -22.95 13.90
N GLU A 85 -40.42 -24.19 13.92
CA GLU A 85 -39.58 -25.39 13.96
C GLU A 85 -38.76 -25.55 12.68
N ILE A 86 -39.36 -25.40 11.49
CA ILE A 86 -38.63 -25.44 10.20
C ILE A 86 -37.56 -24.34 10.14
N PHE A 87 -37.90 -23.12 10.57
CA PHE A 87 -36.96 -22.01 10.55
C PHE A 87 -35.77 -22.24 11.49
N LYS A 88 -36.04 -22.77 12.68
CA LYS A 88 -35.02 -23.05 13.70
C LYS A 88 -34.17 -24.28 13.38
N ASP A 89 -34.76 -25.32 12.81
CA ASP A 89 -34.10 -26.62 12.61
C ASP A 89 -33.41 -26.73 11.26
N PHE A 90 -33.87 -25.99 10.23
CA PHE A 90 -33.29 -26.04 8.89
C PHE A 90 -32.68 -24.71 8.46
N ILE A 91 -33.44 -23.62 8.50
CA ILE A 91 -32.99 -22.34 7.94
C ILE A 91 -31.85 -21.75 8.76
N TYR A 92 -31.97 -21.73 10.09
CA TYR A 92 -30.97 -21.16 10.98
C TYR A 92 -29.60 -21.90 10.87
N PRO A 93 -29.53 -23.25 10.92
CA PRO A 93 -28.28 -23.97 10.69
C PRO A 93 -27.67 -23.77 9.30
N ILE A 94 -28.49 -23.66 8.25
CA ILE A 94 -28.01 -23.39 6.88
C ILE A 94 -27.37 -21.99 6.82
N ILE A 95 -28.06 -20.96 7.31
CA ILE A 95 -27.53 -19.59 7.35
C ILE A 95 -26.25 -19.53 8.18
N LEU A 96 -26.23 -20.18 9.35
CA LEU A 96 -25.06 -20.24 10.21
C LEU A 96 -23.89 -20.95 9.51
N SER A 97 -24.16 -22.01 8.75
CA SER A 97 -23.16 -22.74 7.98
C SER A 97 -22.59 -21.90 6.82
N ILE A 98 -23.43 -21.11 6.14
CA ILE A 98 -22.98 -20.18 5.10
C ILE A 98 -22.12 -19.06 5.71
N LEU A 99 -22.59 -18.45 6.81
CA LEU A 99 -21.82 -17.43 7.53
C LEU A 99 -20.48 -17.98 8.02
N ALA A 100 -20.49 -19.19 8.60
CA ALA A 100 -19.27 -19.88 9.00
C ALA A 100 -18.34 -20.10 7.80
N ALA A 101 -18.85 -20.62 6.67
CA ALA A 101 -18.06 -20.85 5.46
C ALA A 101 -17.43 -19.55 4.92
N ILE A 102 -18.17 -18.43 4.92
CA ILE A 102 -17.66 -17.10 4.53
C ILE A 102 -16.54 -16.67 5.49
N ILE A 103 -16.75 -16.80 6.81
CA ILE A 103 -15.73 -16.45 7.81
C ILE A 103 -14.48 -17.34 7.65
N PHE A 104 -14.66 -18.65 7.46
CA PHE A 104 -13.57 -19.60 7.23
C PHE A 104 -12.80 -19.26 5.95
N TRP A 105 -13.49 -19.01 4.83
CA TRP A 105 -12.85 -18.58 3.59
C TRP A 105 -12.08 -17.27 3.77
N LEU A 106 -12.66 -16.31 4.48
CA LEU A 106 -12.03 -15.01 4.70
C LEU A 106 -10.76 -15.13 5.57
N VAL A 107 -10.82 -15.89 6.67
CA VAL A 107 -9.72 -16.04 7.63
C VAL A 107 -8.62 -16.97 7.14
N PHE A 108 -8.96 -18.08 6.47
CA PHE A 108 -7.99 -19.11 6.09
C PHE A 108 -7.56 -19.05 4.62
N SER A 109 -8.35 -18.43 3.73
CA SER A 109 -8.01 -18.31 2.31
C SER A 109 -7.70 -16.87 1.92
N PHE A 110 -8.67 -15.97 2.04
CA PHE A 110 -8.55 -14.60 1.51
C PHE A 110 -7.47 -13.77 2.22
N LEU A 111 -7.51 -13.68 3.55
CA LEU A 111 -6.54 -12.89 4.31
C LEU A 111 -5.10 -13.42 4.17
N PRO A 112 -4.82 -14.74 4.31
CA PRO A 112 -3.48 -15.28 4.12
C PRO A 112 -2.99 -15.09 2.68
N GLN A 113 -3.85 -15.31 1.68
CA GLN A 113 -3.48 -15.12 0.28
C GLN A 113 -3.18 -13.66 -0.04
N ASN A 114 -4.00 -12.71 0.42
CA ASN A 114 -3.74 -11.29 0.21
C ASN A 114 -2.45 -10.84 0.92
N ARG A 115 -2.17 -11.34 2.12
CA ARG A 115 -0.88 -11.12 2.81
C ARG A 115 0.29 -11.69 2.00
N ARG A 116 0.15 -12.89 1.43
CA ARG A 116 1.17 -13.52 0.58
C ARG A 116 1.42 -12.71 -0.69
N VAL A 117 0.36 -12.32 -1.40
CA VAL A 117 0.41 -11.47 -2.60
C VAL A 117 1.17 -10.18 -2.29
N ASN A 118 0.79 -9.46 -1.23
CA ASN A 118 1.44 -8.21 -0.88
C ASN A 118 2.93 -8.39 -0.52
N LYS A 119 3.30 -9.46 0.19
CA LYS A 119 4.70 -9.76 0.52
C LYS A 119 5.53 -10.13 -0.71
N VAL A 120 5.00 -10.98 -1.59
CA VAL A 120 5.68 -11.38 -2.84
C VAL A 120 5.81 -10.19 -3.78
N ARG A 121 4.76 -9.35 -3.88
CA ARG A 121 4.76 -8.16 -4.72
C ARG A 121 5.87 -7.18 -4.36
N ILE A 122 6.11 -6.95 -3.07
CA ILE A 122 7.23 -6.12 -2.61
C ILE A 122 8.59 -6.65 -3.11
N LYS A 123 8.77 -7.98 -3.15
CA LYS A 123 10.00 -8.59 -3.65
C LYS A 123 10.13 -8.39 -5.17
N ILE A 124 9.05 -8.64 -5.91
CA ILE A 124 8.98 -8.41 -7.36
C ILE A 124 9.31 -6.94 -7.69
N ASP A 125 8.70 -5.99 -6.99
CA ASP A 125 8.93 -4.56 -7.23
C ASP A 125 10.39 -4.16 -6.96
N LYS A 126 11.07 -4.77 -5.97
CA LYS A 126 12.53 -4.60 -5.76
C LYS A 126 13.35 -5.13 -6.93
N ASP A 127 12.92 -6.23 -7.51
CA ASP A 127 13.58 -6.83 -8.67
C ASP A 127 13.40 -5.98 -9.94
N PHE A 128 12.21 -5.38 -10.14
CA PHE A 128 11.99 -4.36 -11.17
C PHE A 128 12.92 -3.14 -10.99
N ILE A 129 13.12 -2.67 -9.75
CA ILE A 129 14.07 -1.58 -9.47
C ILE A 129 15.50 -1.99 -9.85
N LYS A 130 15.88 -3.24 -9.59
CA LYS A 130 17.20 -3.76 -9.98
C LYS A 130 17.36 -3.80 -11.49
N ILE A 131 16.35 -4.31 -12.23
CA ILE A 131 16.35 -4.27 -13.71
C ILE A 131 16.51 -2.83 -14.21
N LEU A 132 15.75 -1.88 -13.66
CA LEU A 132 15.86 -0.47 -14.00
C LEU A 132 17.27 0.10 -13.76
N ASN A 133 17.92 -0.28 -12.65
CA ASN A 133 19.28 0.15 -12.35
C ASN A 133 20.31 -0.42 -13.34
N ASP A 134 20.20 -1.70 -13.68
CA ASP A 134 21.10 -2.33 -14.63
C ASP A 134 20.88 -1.83 -16.07
N LEU A 135 19.64 -1.55 -16.47
CA LEU A 135 19.32 -0.88 -17.74
C LEU A 135 19.90 0.54 -17.78
N PHE A 136 19.74 1.33 -16.70
CA PHE A 136 20.37 2.65 -16.59
C PHE A 136 21.89 2.55 -16.79
N ALA A 137 22.55 1.61 -16.11
CA ALA A 137 23.99 1.42 -16.22
C ALA A 137 24.42 0.97 -17.62
N LEU A 138 23.61 0.14 -18.29
CA LEU A 138 23.85 -0.29 -19.67
C LEU A 138 23.84 0.91 -20.63
N PHE A 139 22.84 1.78 -20.54
CA PHE A 139 22.80 3.01 -21.36
C PHE A 139 23.90 4.00 -20.99
N ASP A 140 24.28 4.09 -19.71
CA ASP A 140 25.39 4.92 -19.28
C ASP A 140 26.72 4.43 -19.90
N ILE A 141 26.96 3.11 -19.96
CA ILE A 141 28.15 2.54 -20.64
C ILE A 141 28.18 2.90 -22.13
N ILE A 142 27.04 2.85 -22.81
CA ILE A 142 26.94 3.15 -24.26
C ILE A 142 27.22 4.63 -24.52
N LEU A 143 26.64 5.51 -23.71
CA LEU A 143 26.66 6.95 -23.94
C LEU A 143 27.89 7.65 -23.34
N ASN A 144 28.59 7.01 -22.40
CA ASN A 144 29.75 7.64 -21.77
C ASN A 144 30.98 7.63 -22.68
N SER A 145 31.86 8.59 -22.48
CA SER A 145 33.16 8.63 -23.17
C SER A 145 34.14 7.63 -22.54
N LYS A 146 35.25 7.36 -23.23
CA LYS A 146 36.38 6.56 -22.71
C LYS A 146 37.04 7.23 -21.49
N PHE A 147 36.86 8.54 -21.30
CA PHE A 147 37.46 9.30 -20.22
C PHE A 147 36.69 9.11 -18.91
N PRO A 148 37.37 9.03 -17.75
CA PRO A 148 36.76 8.75 -16.45
C PRO A 148 36.04 9.97 -15.88
N ILE A 149 34.98 10.41 -16.56
CA ILE A 149 34.20 11.60 -16.21
C ILE A 149 32.74 11.22 -16.09
N ALA A 150 32.00 11.96 -15.28
CA ALA A 150 30.56 11.80 -15.17
C ALA A 150 29.91 11.94 -16.55
N SER A 151 29.10 10.96 -16.93
CA SER A 151 28.38 10.98 -18.19
C SER A 151 27.41 12.17 -18.24
N GLY A 152 27.57 13.02 -19.25
CA GLY A 152 26.66 14.15 -19.51
C GLY A 152 25.24 13.72 -19.89
N TYR A 153 25.00 12.42 -20.06
CA TYR A 153 23.72 11.86 -20.47
C TYR A 153 22.88 11.33 -19.30
N GLN A 154 23.42 11.21 -18.08
CA GLN A 154 22.70 10.61 -16.95
C GLN A 154 21.33 11.27 -16.69
N ASN A 155 21.29 12.60 -16.74
CA ASN A 155 20.04 13.34 -16.56
C ASN A 155 19.03 13.06 -17.68
N LYS A 156 19.49 12.93 -18.94
CA LYS A 156 18.63 12.56 -20.07
C LYS A 156 18.14 11.12 -19.96
N ILE A 157 19.00 10.17 -19.54
CA ILE A 157 18.63 8.77 -19.31
C ILE A 157 17.53 8.71 -18.25
N ILE A 158 17.74 9.35 -17.09
CA ILE A 158 16.77 9.38 -15.99
C ILE A 158 15.45 10.02 -16.42
N ALA A 159 15.50 11.07 -17.25
CA ALA A 159 14.31 11.77 -17.72
C ALA A 159 13.51 11.00 -18.78
N GLY A 160 14.05 9.92 -19.35
CA GLY A 160 13.43 9.25 -20.51
C GLY A 160 13.58 10.03 -21.81
N LYS A 161 14.64 10.85 -21.96
CA LYS A 161 14.82 11.82 -23.06
C LYS A 161 16.01 11.52 -23.97
N ILE A 162 16.57 10.31 -23.92
CA ILE A 162 17.58 9.90 -24.90
C ILE A 162 16.91 9.69 -26.24
N THR A 163 17.47 10.31 -27.28
CA THR A 163 17.01 10.16 -28.65
C THR A 163 17.78 9.03 -29.35
N LYS A 164 17.24 8.53 -30.47
CA LYS A 164 17.96 7.58 -31.33
C LYS A 164 19.30 8.15 -31.81
N GLU A 165 19.39 9.45 -32.07
CA GLU A 165 20.64 10.11 -32.47
C GLU A 165 21.66 10.14 -31.32
N ASP A 166 21.22 10.39 -30.08
CA ASP A 166 22.11 10.30 -28.91
C ASP A 166 22.73 8.88 -28.80
N ILE A 167 21.92 7.82 -29.01
CA ILE A 167 22.39 6.43 -29.02
C ILE A 167 23.37 6.18 -30.17
N LYS A 168 23.04 6.66 -31.37
CA LYS A 168 23.91 6.54 -32.56
C LYS A 168 25.29 7.14 -32.28
N ILE A 169 25.34 8.35 -31.75
CA ILE A 169 26.59 9.05 -31.38
C ILE A 169 27.35 8.24 -30.33
N GLY A 170 26.68 7.77 -29.28
CA GLY A 170 27.29 6.98 -28.21
C GLY A 170 27.95 5.70 -28.72
N LEU A 171 27.36 5.05 -29.73
CA LEU A 171 27.87 3.79 -30.30
C LEU A 171 29.05 3.96 -31.26
N GLN A 172 29.25 5.14 -31.87
CA GLN A 172 30.29 5.33 -32.91
C GLN A 172 31.70 4.97 -32.44
N ASN A 173 32.00 5.23 -31.17
CA ASN A 173 33.31 4.97 -30.60
C ASN A 173 33.39 3.68 -29.77
N LYS A 174 32.36 2.81 -29.84
CA LYS A 174 32.28 1.59 -29.04
C LYS A 174 32.59 0.37 -29.87
N CYS A 175 33.41 -0.53 -29.37
CA CYS A 175 33.68 -1.83 -30.00
C CYS A 175 33.49 -2.98 -29.00
N MET A 176 33.44 -4.22 -29.52
CA MET A 176 33.18 -5.39 -28.69
C MET A 176 34.33 -5.67 -27.72
N ASN A 177 35.56 -5.73 -28.22
CA ASN A 177 36.77 -6.02 -27.44
C ASN A 177 38.01 -5.41 -28.10
N GLU A 178 39.18 -5.67 -27.52
CA GLU A 178 40.48 -5.15 -27.96
C GLU A 178 40.90 -5.67 -29.34
N SER A 179 40.42 -6.84 -29.81
CA SER A 179 40.75 -7.35 -31.14
C SER A 179 40.20 -6.48 -32.27
N PHE A 180 39.18 -5.66 -31.99
CA PHE A 180 38.59 -4.70 -32.94
C PHE A 180 39.43 -3.41 -33.09
N LEU A 181 40.55 -3.29 -32.36
CA LEU A 181 41.47 -2.15 -32.42
C LEU A 181 42.58 -2.35 -33.47
N TYR A 182 42.25 -2.93 -34.62
CA TYR A 182 43.23 -3.27 -35.67
C TYR A 182 43.59 -2.11 -36.60
N ASP A 183 42.78 -1.04 -36.67
CA ASP A 183 43.02 0.10 -37.56
C ASP A 183 43.80 1.20 -36.84
N GLU A 184 45.07 1.35 -37.20
CA GLU A 184 46.02 2.33 -36.64
C GLU A 184 45.51 3.78 -36.70
N ASN A 185 44.64 4.14 -37.66
CA ASN A 185 44.14 5.51 -37.79
C ASN A 185 43.09 5.87 -36.74
N ILE A 186 42.43 4.88 -36.14
CA ILE A 186 41.25 5.07 -35.29
C ILE A 186 41.28 4.28 -33.98
N LYS A 187 42.26 3.38 -33.75
CA LYS A 187 42.33 2.52 -32.56
C LYS A 187 42.24 3.28 -31.24
N ASP A 188 42.89 4.44 -31.13
CA ASP A 188 42.88 5.24 -29.90
C ASP A 188 41.52 5.89 -29.63
N LYS A 189 40.72 6.03 -30.69
CA LYS A 189 39.38 6.58 -30.66
C LYS A 189 38.30 5.54 -30.36
N LEU A 190 38.63 4.26 -30.23
CA LEU A 190 37.67 3.21 -29.88
C LEU A 190 37.76 2.84 -28.40
N ASP A 191 36.63 2.43 -27.84
CA ASP A 191 36.45 1.98 -26.46
C ASP A 191 35.81 0.58 -26.44
N PRO A 192 36.57 -0.46 -26.02
CA PRO A 192 36.04 -1.80 -25.79
C PRO A 192 35.02 -1.83 -24.65
N ILE A 193 33.78 -2.23 -24.93
CA ILE A 193 32.69 -2.30 -23.93
C ILE A 193 31.97 -3.63 -23.82
N GLY A 194 32.24 -4.62 -24.68
CA GLY A 194 31.50 -5.87 -24.75
C GLY A 194 31.39 -6.60 -23.41
N ARG A 195 32.50 -6.76 -22.68
CA ARG A 195 32.50 -7.38 -21.34
C ARG A 195 31.61 -6.63 -20.33
N ARG A 196 31.62 -5.30 -20.37
CA ARG A 196 30.80 -4.46 -19.46
C ARG A 196 29.32 -4.56 -19.81
N LEU A 197 28.98 -4.56 -21.10
CA LEU A 197 27.61 -4.76 -21.58
C LEU A 197 27.08 -6.15 -21.22
N PHE A 198 27.87 -7.20 -21.48
CA PHE A 198 27.49 -8.57 -21.16
C PHE A 198 27.20 -8.76 -19.66
N GLY A 199 28.07 -8.22 -18.79
CA GLY A 199 27.85 -8.28 -17.35
C GLY A 199 26.54 -7.63 -16.89
N ARG A 200 26.11 -6.53 -17.54
CA ARG A 200 24.82 -5.89 -17.27
C ARG A 200 23.65 -6.68 -17.83
N SER A 201 23.77 -7.17 -19.06
CA SER A 201 22.76 -8.03 -19.69
C SER A 201 22.45 -9.25 -18.82
N LEU A 202 23.50 -9.98 -18.42
CA LEU A 202 23.37 -11.19 -17.60
C LEU A 202 22.72 -10.92 -16.23
N ASN A 203 22.99 -9.76 -15.62
CA ASN A 203 22.35 -9.37 -14.36
C ASN A 203 20.85 -9.11 -14.53
N ILE A 204 20.46 -8.50 -15.65
CA ILE A 204 19.06 -8.26 -15.99
C ILE A 204 18.38 -9.61 -16.21
N GLU A 205 18.93 -10.49 -17.04
CA GLU A 205 18.37 -11.81 -17.33
C GLU A 205 18.12 -12.65 -16.08
N LYS A 206 19.14 -12.79 -15.22
CA LYS A 206 19.02 -13.51 -13.93
C LYS A 206 17.93 -12.91 -13.04
N THR A 207 17.73 -11.60 -13.12
CA THR A 207 16.68 -10.92 -12.35
C THR A 207 15.31 -11.18 -12.96
N ILE A 208 15.19 -11.22 -14.29
CA ILE A 208 13.96 -11.62 -14.99
C ILE A 208 13.60 -13.07 -14.63
N ASP A 209 14.55 -14.01 -14.67
CA ASP A 209 14.30 -15.41 -14.29
C ASP A 209 13.75 -15.51 -12.87
N ARG A 210 14.33 -14.75 -11.93
CA ARG A 210 13.87 -14.70 -10.55
C ARG A 210 12.45 -14.13 -10.43
N ILE A 211 12.09 -13.14 -11.24
CA ILE A 211 10.74 -12.58 -11.27
C ILE A 211 9.76 -13.61 -11.84
N ASN A 212 10.14 -14.32 -12.90
CA ASN A 212 9.28 -15.31 -13.57
C ASN A 212 8.92 -16.52 -12.69
N ILE A 213 9.72 -16.84 -11.66
CA ILE A 213 9.35 -17.80 -10.61
C ILE A 213 8.06 -17.38 -9.88
N PHE A 214 7.73 -16.09 -9.86
CA PHE A 214 6.53 -15.52 -9.25
C PHE A 214 5.53 -15.02 -10.30
N SER A 215 5.45 -15.67 -11.46
CA SER A 215 4.57 -15.28 -12.57
C SER A 215 3.10 -15.12 -12.18
N ASP A 216 2.59 -15.93 -11.24
CA ASP A 216 1.22 -15.81 -10.69
C ASP A 216 0.91 -14.44 -10.05
N TYR A 217 1.93 -13.65 -9.73
CA TYR A 217 1.81 -12.34 -9.08
C TYR A 217 2.14 -11.16 -10.03
N LEU A 218 2.35 -11.45 -11.31
CA LEU A 218 2.60 -10.47 -12.37
C LEU A 218 1.32 -10.22 -13.15
N ASN A 219 1.17 -9.00 -13.65
CA ASN A 219 0.15 -8.74 -14.67
C ASN A 219 0.69 -9.08 -16.07
N THR A 220 -0.22 -9.27 -17.03
CA THR A 220 0.14 -9.64 -18.41
C THR A 220 1.11 -8.65 -19.06
N ASN A 221 0.93 -7.35 -18.82
CA ASN A 221 1.79 -6.31 -19.40
C ASN A 221 3.22 -6.37 -18.85
N GLU A 222 3.37 -6.72 -17.57
CA GLU A 222 4.68 -6.94 -16.94
C GLU A 222 5.40 -8.14 -17.54
N ILE A 223 4.68 -9.24 -17.78
CA ILE A 223 5.26 -10.44 -18.41
C ILE A 223 5.74 -10.09 -19.82
N ILE A 224 4.90 -9.47 -20.63
CA ILE A 224 5.23 -9.05 -22.00
C ILE A 224 6.46 -8.14 -22.00
N LEU A 225 6.49 -7.12 -21.13
CA LEU A 225 7.60 -6.17 -21.04
C LEU A 225 8.92 -6.84 -20.64
N LEU A 226 8.89 -7.81 -19.71
CA LEU A 226 10.08 -8.56 -19.31
C LEU A 226 10.60 -9.44 -20.45
N ASP A 227 9.70 -10.08 -21.19
CA ASP A 227 10.06 -10.89 -22.36
C ASP A 227 10.60 -10.03 -23.51
N GLU A 228 10.02 -8.85 -23.75
CA GLU A 228 10.55 -7.87 -24.72
C GLU A 228 11.98 -7.46 -24.36
N ILE A 229 12.24 -7.10 -23.11
CA ILE A 229 13.58 -6.73 -22.64
C ILE A 229 14.56 -7.89 -22.86
N ARG A 230 14.17 -9.10 -22.47
CA ARG A 230 14.99 -10.30 -22.68
C ARG A 230 15.31 -10.54 -24.15
N ASN A 231 14.32 -10.46 -25.03
CA ASN A 231 14.50 -10.66 -26.47
C ASN A 231 15.43 -9.61 -27.09
N LYS A 232 15.28 -8.34 -26.67
CA LYS A 232 16.17 -7.25 -27.13
C LYS A 232 17.60 -7.42 -26.61
N LEU A 233 17.79 -7.86 -25.37
CA LEU A 233 19.12 -8.16 -24.82
C LEU A 233 19.82 -9.31 -25.57
N ASN A 234 19.05 -10.29 -26.04
CA ASN A 234 19.56 -11.49 -26.72
C ASN A 234 19.54 -11.42 -28.25
N THR A 235 19.20 -10.25 -28.83
CA THR A 235 19.23 -10.07 -30.29
C THR A 235 20.64 -10.21 -30.86
N TYR A 236 21.65 -9.82 -30.08
CA TYR A 236 23.06 -10.00 -30.43
C TYR A 236 23.73 -10.83 -29.35
N ASP A 237 24.60 -11.75 -29.78
CA ASP A 237 25.38 -12.54 -28.85
C ASP A 237 26.49 -11.71 -28.21
N LEU A 238 26.20 -11.17 -27.02
CA LEU A 238 27.18 -10.48 -26.18
C LEU A 238 28.03 -11.45 -25.36
N SER A 239 27.66 -12.74 -25.29
CA SER A 239 28.39 -13.74 -24.51
C SER A 239 29.74 -14.07 -25.15
N ASP A 240 29.81 -14.00 -26.47
CA ASP A 240 31.03 -14.09 -27.25
C ASP A 240 31.74 -12.73 -27.37
N TYR A 241 31.82 -11.99 -26.25
CA TYR A 241 32.62 -10.75 -26.22
C TYR A 241 34.12 -11.02 -26.43
N GLY A 242 34.55 -12.28 -26.50
CA GLY A 242 35.92 -12.70 -26.84
C GLY A 242 36.16 -12.94 -28.33
N ILE A 243 35.16 -12.72 -29.20
CA ILE A 243 35.30 -12.90 -30.66
C ILE A 243 36.55 -12.22 -31.19
N ASN A 244 37.30 -12.96 -31.99
CA ASN A 244 38.39 -12.39 -32.76
C ASN A 244 37.84 -11.59 -33.94
N ALA A 245 38.17 -10.31 -34.04
CA ALA A 245 37.77 -9.45 -35.15
C ALA A 245 38.38 -9.87 -36.51
N MET A 246 39.38 -10.76 -36.50
CA MET A 246 40.02 -11.29 -37.70
C MET A 246 39.28 -12.54 -38.21
N MET A 247 38.80 -12.50 -39.44
CA MET A 247 38.28 -13.69 -40.13
C MET A 247 39.24 -14.12 -41.23
N ASN A 248 39.57 -15.42 -41.29
CA ASN A 248 40.37 -15.97 -42.37
C ASN A 248 39.45 -16.51 -43.48
N LEU A 249 39.43 -15.84 -44.63
CA LEU A 249 38.68 -16.24 -45.82
C LEU A 249 39.67 -16.61 -46.92
N ASN A 250 39.75 -17.89 -47.27
CA ASN A 250 40.62 -18.41 -48.33
C ASN A 250 42.10 -17.97 -48.20
N GLY A 251 42.64 -17.98 -46.98
CA GLY A 251 44.01 -17.57 -46.69
C GLY A 251 44.24 -16.06 -46.58
N LYS A 252 43.18 -15.24 -46.72
CA LYS A 252 43.22 -13.80 -46.51
C LYS A 252 42.57 -13.44 -45.18
N VAL A 253 43.28 -12.65 -44.39
CA VAL A 253 42.71 -12.04 -43.18
C VAL A 253 41.84 -10.86 -43.59
N VAL A 254 40.58 -10.90 -43.20
CA VAL A 254 39.62 -9.81 -43.39
C VAL A 254 39.12 -9.30 -42.06
N HIS A 255 38.75 -8.02 -42.05
CA HIS A 255 38.18 -7.32 -40.91
C HIS A 255 36.90 -6.59 -41.34
N ALA A 256 36.03 -6.29 -40.39
CA ALA A 256 34.89 -5.42 -40.63
C ALA A 256 35.37 -4.03 -41.10
N VAL A 257 34.63 -3.36 -41.99
CA VAL A 257 34.98 -1.98 -42.36
C VAL A 257 34.65 -1.00 -41.23
N ASN A 258 33.59 -1.29 -40.47
CA ASN A 258 33.17 -0.55 -39.31
C ASN A 258 33.21 -1.49 -38.08
N PRO A 259 34.24 -1.38 -37.22
CA PRO A 259 34.36 -2.18 -35.99
C PRO A 259 33.43 -1.71 -34.86
N SER A 260 32.67 -0.62 -35.06
CA SER A 260 31.81 -0.07 -34.00
C SER A 260 30.57 -0.92 -33.75
N LEU A 261 29.94 -0.72 -32.59
CA LEU A 261 28.65 -1.34 -32.23
C LEU A 261 27.44 -0.60 -32.82
N SER A 262 27.64 0.29 -33.80
CA SER A 262 26.57 1.06 -34.45
C SER A 262 25.49 0.19 -35.10
N TYR A 263 25.80 -1.05 -35.48
CA TYR A 263 24.81 -2.00 -36.00
C TYR A 263 23.73 -2.38 -34.97
N MET A 264 23.94 -2.13 -33.67
CA MET A 264 22.97 -2.39 -32.60
C MET A 264 21.97 -1.24 -32.38
N LEU A 265 22.06 -0.15 -33.15
CA LEU A 265 21.31 1.10 -32.92
C LEU A 265 19.81 0.89 -32.73
N ASP A 266 19.16 0.18 -33.65
CA ASP A 266 17.71 -0.02 -33.62
C ASP A 266 17.29 -0.83 -32.39
N ASN A 267 18.01 -1.92 -32.12
CA ASN A 267 17.76 -2.78 -30.97
C ASN A 267 17.93 -2.04 -29.63
N LEU A 268 18.98 -1.24 -29.50
CA LEU A 268 19.25 -0.46 -28.28
C LEU A 268 18.25 0.68 -28.09
N ASN A 269 17.79 1.29 -29.18
CA ASN A 269 16.71 2.27 -29.13
C ASN A 269 15.41 1.63 -28.62
N ASP A 270 15.05 0.46 -29.12
CA ASP A 270 13.86 -0.27 -28.66
C ASP A 270 13.99 -0.68 -27.20
N LEU A 271 15.15 -1.22 -26.81
CA LEU A 271 15.45 -1.55 -25.40
C LEU A 271 15.33 -0.31 -24.50
N TYR A 272 15.70 0.87 -25.00
CA TYR A 272 15.55 2.11 -24.24
C TYR A 272 14.08 2.45 -24.02
N GLN A 273 13.23 2.25 -25.02
CA GLN A 273 11.78 2.44 -24.85
C GLN A 273 11.22 1.50 -23.78
N SER A 274 11.58 0.20 -23.81
CA SER A 274 11.19 -0.74 -22.75
C SER A 274 11.72 -0.33 -21.38
N SER A 275 12.91 0.28 -21.31
CA SER A 275 13.47 0.81 -20.05
C SER A 275 12.63 1.95 -19.45
N ILE A 276 12.05 2.80 -20.30
CA ILE A 276 11.14 3.88 -19.89
C ILE A 276 9.84 3.27 -19.35
N GLU A 277 9.34 2.20 -19.95
CA GLU A 277 8.15 1.50 -19.46
C GLU A 277 8.35 0.84 -18.10
N ILE A 278 9.50 0.17 -17.91
CA ILE A 278 9.89 -0.34 -16.59
C ILE A 278 9.96 0.80 -15.58
N GLN A 279 10.55 1.94 -15.94
CA GLN A 279 10.64 3.10 -15.07
C GLN A 279 9.24 3.59 -14.65
N LYS A 280 8.30 3.69 -15.59
CA LYS A 280 6.90 4.08 -15.30
C LYS A 280 6.24 3.08 -14.34
N ASN A 281 6.45 1.78 -14.52
CA ASN A 281 5.91 0.74 -13.63
C ASN A 281 6.51 0.85 -12.23
N VAL A 282 7.83 0.97 -12.12
CA VAL A 282 8.52 1.20 -10.83
C VAL A 282 8.00 2.46 -10.14
N PHE A 283 7.69 3.52 -10.90
CA PHE A 283 7.20 4.77 -10.31
C PHE A 283 5.75 4.72 -9.85
N LYS A 284 4.91 3.87 -10.43
CA LYS A 284 3.54 3.63 -9.94
C LYS A 284 3.52 2.86 -8.62
N ASN A 285 4.55 2.08 -8.34
CA ASN A 285 4.59 1.23 -7.15
C ASN A 285 4.63 2.06 -5.85
N LYS A 286 3.99 1.51 -4.81
CA LYS A 286 3.92 2.09 -3.46
C LYS A 286 5.22 1.94 -2.66
N LEU A 287 6.24 1.28 -3.21
CA LEU A 287 7.53 1.16 -2.55
C LEU A 287 8.18 2.54 -2.41
N VAL A 288 8.39 2.92 -1.15
CA VAL A 288 9.01 4.20 -0.77
C VAL A 288 10.47 3.94 -0.39
N ASP A 289 11.26 3.49 -1.37
CA ASP A 289 12.71 3.42 -1.24
C ASP A 289 13.34 4.79 -1.55
N ARG A 290 14.36 5.20 -0.78
CA ARG A 290 15.04 6.49 -0.94
C ARG A 290 15.58 6.67 -2.36
N GLY A 291 16.20 5.63 -2.92
CA GLY A 291 16.75 5.66 -4.27
C GLY A 291 15.66 5.85 -5.32
N VAL A 292 14.53 5.17 -5.16
CA VAL A 292 13.37 5.32 -6.04
C VAL A 292 12.77 6.72 -5.97
N LEU A 293 12.60 7.27 -4.77
CA LEU A 293 12.07 8.63 -4.59
C LEU A 293 12.99 9.68 -5.22
N MET A 294 14.31 9.54 -5.03
CA MET A 294 15.28 10.43 -5.67
C MET A 294 15.21 10.35 -7.20
N LYS A 295 15.07 9.14 -7.76
CA LYS A 295 14.84 8.96 -9.21
C LYS A 295 13.54 9.60 -9.68
N LYS A 296 12.45 9.51 -8.90
CA LYS A 296 11.18 10.19 -9.19
C LYS A 296 11.35 11.71 -9.23
N ILE A 297 12.01 12.30 -8.22
CA ILE A 297 12.29 13.74 -8.17
C ILE A 297 13.03 14.17 -9.43
N LYS A 298 14.14 13.49 -9.76
CA LYS A 298 14.93 13.78 -10.96
C LYS A 298 14.10 13.64 -12.23
N PHE A 299 13.32 12.56 -12.37
CA PHE A 299 12.45 12.36 -13.51
C PHE A 299 11.46 13.51 -13.71
N TYR A 300 10.70 13.88 -12.68
CA TYR A 300 9.72 14.96 -12.78
C TYR A 300 10.39 16.32 -13.00
N TYR A 301 11.51 16.58 -12.32
CA TYR A 301 12.30 17.80 -12.50
C TYR A 301 12.78 17.97 -13.95
N PHE A 302 13.41 16.95 -14.54
CA PHE A 302 13.91 17.03 -15.91
C PHE A 302 12.80 16.98 -16.96
N ASN A 303 11.60 16.52 -16.60
CA ASN A 303 10.40 16.60 -17.42
C ASN A 303 9.63 17.92 -17.29
N GLY A 304 10.03 18.83 -16.38
CA GLY A 304 9.35 20.12 -16.18
C GLY A 304 8.12 20.03 -15.28
N GLU A 305 7.83 18.87 -14.70
CA GLU A 305 6.71 18.63 -13.78
C GLU A 305 7.07 19.06 -12.35
N TYR A 306 7.43 20.33 -12.17
CA TYR A 306 8.01 20.85 -10.92
C TYR A 306 7.11 20.69 -9.69
N GLY A 307 5.80 20.83 -9.84
CA GLY A 307 4.85 20.63 -8.73
C GLY A 307 4.89 19.21 -8.17
N LYS A 308 5.01 18.19 -9.03
CA LYS A 308 5.18 16.80 -8.59
C LYS A 308 6.56 16.59 -7.96
N ALA A 309 7.61 17.16 -8.54
CA ALA A 309 8.96 17.08 -7.98
C ALA A 309 9.00 17.65 -6.55
N LEU A 310 8.43 18.83 -6.31
CA LEU A 310 8.34 19.44 -4.98
C LEU A 310 7.58 18.57 -3.98
N SER A 311 6.41 18.04 -4.38
CA SER A 311 5.63 17.13 -3.53
C SER A 311 6.45 15.90 -3.10
N TYR A 312 7.27 15.32 -3.99
CA TYR A 312 8.16 14.22 -3.62
C TYR A 312 9.34 14.68 -2.75
N ILE A 313 9.88 15.87 -2.97
CA ILE A 313 10.95 16.42 -2.13
C ILE A 313 10.45 16.56 -0.68
N ASP A 314 9.29 17.20 -0.48
CA ASP A 314 8.74 17.42 0.86
C ASP A 314 8.44 16.09 1.57
N ASN A 315 7.98 15.08 0.83
CA ASN A 315 7.80 13.72 1.35
C ASN A 315 9.10 13.04 1.82
N ILE A 316 10.25 13.33 1.19
CA ILE A 316 11.55 12.79 1.62
C ILE A 316 12.10 13.56 2.82
N GLU A 317 12.00 14.89 2.82
CA GLU A 317 12.53 15.72 3.91
C GLU A 317 11.92 15.34 5.26
N ILE A 318 10.62 15.04 5.28
CA ILE A 318 9.92 14.54 6.49
C ILE A 318 10.56 13.25 7.03
N ARG A 319 11.20 12.45 6.17
CA ARG A 319 11.66 11.09 6.49
C ARG A 319 13.17 10.96 6.65
N ASN A 320 13.97 11.82 6.03
CA ASN A 320 15.42 11.66 6.01
C ASN A 320 16.17 12.99 5.78
N ASN A 321 16.99 13.38 6.76
CA ASN A 321 17.78 14.62 6.72
C ASN A 321 19.15 14.48 6.01
N GLU A 322 19.61 13.25 5.73
CA GLU A 322 20.95 12.99 5.14
C GLU A 322 21.10 13.51 3.70
N VAL A 323 19.99 13.68 2.99
CA VAL A 323 19.98 14.14 1.59
C VAL A 323 19.54 15.60 1.44
N ARG A 324 19.46 16.34 2.56
CA ARG A 324 18.93 17.70 2.60
C ARG A 324 19.58 18.63 1.58
N ASP A 325 20.90 18.66 1.50
CA ASP A 325 21.63 19.52 0.57
C ASP A 325 21.16 19.30 -0.87
N MET A 326 21.11 18.04 -1.31
CA MET A 326 20.65 17.68 -2.66
C MET A 326 19.20 18.13 -2.90
N LEU A 327 18.33 17.99 -1.91
CA LEU A 327 16.94 18.42 -2.01
C LEU A 327 16.81 19.94 -2.09
N LEU A 328 17.59 20.67 -1.30
CA LEU A 328 17.68 22.14 -1.36
C LEU A 328 18.19 22.62 -2.72
N PHE A 329 19.18 21.94 -3.32
CA PHE A 329 19.60 22.22 -4.69
C PHE A 329 18.43 22.10 -5.68
N TYR A 330 17.63 21.03 -5.62
CA TYR A 330 16.45 20.91 -6.49
C TYR A 330 15.37 21.96 -6.18
N LYS A 331 15.14 22.31 -4.91
CA LYS A 331 14.20 23.38 -4.53
C LYS A 331 14.62 24.73 -5.10
N LEU A 332 15.90 25.07 -4.96
CA LEU A 332 16.45 26.32 -5.50
C LEU A 332 16.38 26.37 -7.03
N ASP A 333 16.77 25.29 -7.71
CA ASP A 333 16.62 25.15 -9.16
C ASP A 333 15.17 25.37 -9.62
N ILE A 334 14.21 24.77 -8.93
CA ILE A 334 12.78 24.90 -9.26
C ILE A 334 12.31 26.33 -9.01
N ALA A 335 12.68 26.92 -7.88
CA ALA A 335 12.33 28.30 -7.54
C ALA A 335 12.87 29.29 -8.57
N LEU A 336 14.10 29.09 -9.06
CA LEU A 336 14.71 29.88 -10.12
C LEU A 336 13.94 29.77 -11.44
N LYS A 337 13.60 28.54 -11.86
CA LYS A 337 12.85 28.32 -13.10
C LYS A 337 11.42 28.88 -13.06
N GLN A 338 10.86 29.01 -11.87
CA GLN A 338 9.52 29.57 -11.65
C GLN A 338 9.53 31.06 -11.30
N ASN A 339 10.69 31.73 -11.28
CA ASN A 339 10.85 33.12 -10.82
C ASN A 339 10.20 33.39 -9.45
N SER A 340 10.38 32.47 -8.51
CA SER A 340 9.77 32.54 -7.18
C SER A 340 10.52 33.51 -6.27
N ASP A 341 9.79 34.27 -5.45
CA ASP A 341 10.36 35.20 -4.45
C ASP A 341 11.24 34.49 -3.41
N LYS A 342 11.05 33.17 -3.25
CA LYS A 342 11.83 32.32 -2.32
C LYS A 342 13.27 32.03 -2.74
N VAL A 343 13.69 32.44 -3.95
CA VAL A 343 15.03 32.12 -4.48
C VAL A 343 16.14 32.59 -3.53
N LEU A 344 16.06 33.82 -3.03
CA LEU A 344 17.10 34.38 -2.15
C LEU A 344 17.19 33.64 -0.82
N LEU A 345 16.04 33.41 -0.17
CA LEU A 345 15.95 32.66 1.08
C LEU A 345 16.55 31.26 0.95
N LEU A 346 16.21 30.54 -0.13
CA LEU A 346 16.72 29.19 -0.39
C LEU A 346 18.22 29.18 -0.70
N ALA A 347 18.72 30.19 -1.42
CA ALA A 347 20.14 30.33 -1.71
C ALA A 347 20.96 30.62 -0.45
N GLU A 348 20.51 31.57 0.39
CA GLU A 348 21.15 31.88 1.66
C GLU A 348 21.15 30.67 2.61
N GLU A 349 20.02 29.97 2.72
CA GLU A 349 19.93 28.73 3.50
C GLU A 349 20.92 27.68 2.99
N LEU A 350 20.88 27.35 1.70
CA LEU A 350 21.71 26.30 1.11
C LEU A 350 23.21 26.58 1.29
N PHE A 351 23.68 27.79 0.97
CA PHE A 351 25.11 28.09 1.00
C PHE A 351 25.64 28.41 2.39
N SER A 352 24.78 28.69 3.38
CA SER A 352 25.18 28.80 4.79
C SER A 352 25.79 27.50 5.33
N TYR A 353 25.38 26.34 4.79
CA TYR A 353 25.89 25.03 5.17
C TYR A 353 27.20 24.65 4.45
N ARG A 354 27.67 25.48 3.51
CA ARG A 354 28.85 25.24 2.67
C ARG A 354 28.87 23.85 2.01
N PRO A 355 27.86 23.47 1.19
CA PRO A 355 27.87 22.20 0.46
C PRO A 355 29.09 22.08 -0.48
N SER A 356 29.49 20.84 -0.80
CA SER A 356 30.62 20.59 -1.71
C SER A 356 30.36 21.15 -3.12
N LEU A 357 31.17 22.14 -3.54
CA LEU A 357 31.05 22.76 -4.87
C LEU A 357 31.22 21.72 -5.99
N ILE A 358 32.19 20.83 -5.85
CA ILE A 358 32.50 19.77 -6.84
C ILE A 358 31.34 18.77 -6.96
N SER A 359 30.76 18.36 -5.83
CA SER A 359 29.68 17.36 -5.81
C SER A 359 28.41 17.88 -6.48
N TYR A 360 28.13 19.17 -6.33
CA TYR A 360 26.92 19.83 -6.83
C TYR A 360 27.17 20.78 -8.02
N ARG A 361 28.34 20.70 -8.66
CA ARG A 361 28.78 21.56 -9.77
C ARG A 361 27.75 21.73 -10.89
N ASN A 362 26.97 20.70 -11.18
CA ASN A 362 25.92 20.74 -12.20
C ASN A 362 24.82 21.74 -11.86
N HIS A 363 24.45 21.88 -10.59
CA HIS A 363 23.50 22.89 -10.14
C HIS A 363 24.19 24.26 -10.05
N ILE A 364 25.37 24.30 -9.45
CA ILE A 364 26.10 25.56 -9.19
C ILE A 364 26.47 26.29 -10.49
N SER A 365 26.86 25.57 -11.54
CA SER A 365 27.17 26.17 -12.86
C SER A 365 25.99 26.95 -13.46
N ILE A 366 24.75 26.60 -13.11
CA ILE A 366 23.54 27.33 -13.51
C ILE A 366 23.43 28.63 -12.69
N TYR A 367 23.74 28.56 -11.39
CA TYR A 367 23.62 29.67 -10.46
C TYR A 367 24.67 30.75 -10.68
N MET A 368 25.88 30.40 -11.13
CA MET A 368 26.93 31.37 -11.47
C MET A 368 26.52 32.32 -12.60
N LYS A 369 25.43 32.05 -13.34
CA LYS A 369 24.86 32.98 -14.33
C LYS A 369 23.95 34.03 -13.71
N ASN A 370 23.52 33.84 -12.46
CA ASN A 370 22.68 34.77 -11.70
C ASN A 370 23.57 35.56 -10.72
N LYS A 371 23.78 36.85 -11.02
CA LYS A 371 24.66 37.74 -10.23
C LYS A 371 24.33 37.77 -8.74
N THR A 372 23.06 37.63 -8.38
CA THR A 372 22.65 37.68 -6.97
C THR A 372 23.08 36.41 -6.24
N ILE A 373 22.85 35.23 -6.82
CA ILE A 373 23.28 33.96 -6.21
C ILE A 373 24.79 33.81 -6.26
N GLU A 374 25.42 34.25 -7.34
CA GLU A 374 26.88 34.34 -7.46
C GLU A 374 27.49 35.13 -6.30
N SER A 375 26.90 36.28 -5.92
CA SER A 375 27.38 37.05 -4.76
C SER A 375 27.27 36.28 -3.43
N ILE A 376 26.23 35.47 -3.25
CA ILE A 376 26.05 34.62 -2.07
C ILE A 376 27.11 33.51 -2.04
N ILE A 377 27.39 32.90 -3.19
CA ILE A 377 28.42 31.87 -3.33
C ILE A 377 29.80 32.48 -3.02
N ASN A 378 30.15 33.61 -3.65
CA ASN A 378 31.46 34.28 -3.46
C ASN A 378 31.67 34.75 -2.01
N LYS A 379 30.61 35.03 -1.26
CA LYS A 379 30.70 35.35 0.18
C LYS A 379 31.02 34.11 1.04
N ASN A 380 30.60 32.93 0.60
CA ASN A 380 30.69 31.69 1.38
C ASN A 380 31.86 30.79 0.98
N TYR A 381 32.54 31.02 -0.13
CA TYR A 381 33.66 30.19 -0.60
C TYR A 381 34.87 31.05 -0.97
N ASN A 382 36.06 30.47 -0.94
CA ASN A 382 37.29 31.18 -1.32
C ASN A 382 37.57 31.04 -2.83
N ASP A 383 38.47 31.89 -3.34
CA ASP A 383 38.82 31.95 -4.76
C ASP A 383 39.42 30.63 -5.29
N LEU A 384 40.13 29.88 -4.44
CA LEU A 384 40.70 28.58 -4.82
C LEU A 384 39.61 27.54 -5.10
N GLU A 385 38.64 27.40 -4.18
CA GLU A 385 37.50 26.49 -4.33
C GLU A 385 36.67 26.83 -5.57
N LEU A 386 36.51 28.12 -5.87
CA LEU A 386 35.78 28.61 -7.05
C LEU A 386 36.55 28.37 -8.35
N SER A 387 37.87 28.55 -8.33
CA SER A 387 38.74 28.23 -9.46
C SER A 387 38.71 26.74 -9.78
N GLU A 388 38.81 25.87 -8.78
CA GLU A 388 38.73 24.42 -8.94
C GLU A 388 37.40 23.98 -9.57
N LEU A 389 36.29 24.58 -9.12
CA LEU A 389 34.97 24.35 -9.72
C LEU A 389 34.95 24.76 -11.20
N SER A 390 35.45 25.96 -11.52
CA SER A 390 35.47 26.49 -12.88
C SER A 390 36.31 25.59 -13.80
N ASP A 391 37.50 25.21 -13.38
CA ASP A 391 38.40 24.33 -14.13
C ASP A 391 37.77 22.97 -14.41
N LEU A 392 37.08 22.39 -13.42
CA LEU A 392 36.38 21.13 -13.58
C LEU A 392 35.22 21.23 -14.57
N VAL A 393 34.40 22.29 -14.48
CA VAL A 393 33.27 22.51 -15.40
C VAL A 393 33.76 22.72 -16.83
N LEU A 394 34.81 23.52 -17.02
CA LEU A 394 35.45 23.74 -18.33
C LEU A 394 36.00 22.43 -18.91
N LYS A 395 36.65 21.62 -18.06
CA LYS A 395 37.15 20.30 -18.43
C LYS A 395 36.00 19.40 -18.89
N GLU A 396 34.90 19.30 -18.15
CA GLU A 396 33.72 18.50 -18.53
C GLU A 396 33.08 18.95 -19.86
N ILE A 397 32.98 20.26 -20.09
CA ILE A 397 32.49 20.82 -21.37
C ILE A 397 33.42 20.40 -22.52
N THR A 398 34.72 20.61 -22.36
CA THR A 398 35.73 20.29 -23.37
C THR A 398 35.69 18.80 -23.74
N TYR A 399 35.61 17.91 -22.76
CA TYR A 399 35.52 16.47 -23.03
C TYR A 399 34.23 16.09 -23.77
N ARG A 400 33.11 16.73 -23.44
CA ARG A 400 31.84 16.49 -24.15
C ARG A 400 31.95 16.90 -25.62
N GLU A 401 32.53 18.05 -25.91
CA GLU A 401 32.76 18.52 -27.27
C GLU A 401 33.72 17.61 -28.04
N MET A 402 34.82 17.19 -27.39
CA MET A 402 35.74 16.21 -27.96
C MET A 402 35.06 14.88 -28.29
N HIS A 403 34.19 14.38 -27.40
CA HIS A 403 33.45 13.14 -27.63
C HIS A 403 32.53 13.24 -28.85
N LEU A 404 31.80 14.36 -29.00
CA LEU A 404 30.94 14.60 -30.17
C LEU A 404 31.77 14.70 -31.46
N LYS A 405 32.87 15.46 -31.44
CA LYS A 405 33.76 15.60 -32.58
C LYS A 405 34.36 14.25 -33.01
N GLN A 406 34.81 13.46 -32.05
CA GLN A 406 35.35 12.12 -32.28
C GLN A 406 34.32 11.18 -32.92
N ALA A 407 33.08 11.21 -32.46
CA ALA A 407 32.00 10.41 -33.05
C ALA A 407 31.75 10.80 -34.52
N MET A 408 31.72 12.10 -34.84
CA MET A 408 31.58 12.59 -36.21
C MET A 408 32.77 12.21 -37.11
N GLU A 409 34.00 12.30 -36.58
CA GLU A 409 35.21 11.89 -37.30
C GLU A 409 35.19 10.39 -37.65
N LEU A 410 34.78 9.54 -36.70
CA LEU A 410 34.65 8.10 -36.91
C LEU A 410 33.59 7.78 -37.96
N GLU A 411 32.42 8.40 -37.86
CA GLU A 411 31.34 8.22 -38.85
C GLU A 411 31.81 8.60 -40.27
N ASN A 412 32.46 9.75 -40.42
CA ASN A 412 33.01 10.19 -41.70
C ASN A 412 34.09 9.24 -42.23
N TYR A 413 34.96 8.76 -41.35
CA TYR A 413 36.01 7.80 -41.68
C TYR A 413 35.41 6.50 -42.24
N TYR A 414 34.47 5.89 -41.52
CA TYR A 414 33.81 4.65 -41.96
C TYR A 414 33.06 4.83 -43.28
N ASN A 415 32.32 5.94 -43.43
CA ASN A 415 31.61 6.25 -44.67
C ASN A 415 32.56 6.39 -45.87
N SER A 416 33.76 6.95 -45.66
CA SER A 416 34.77 7.06 -46.71
C SER A 416 35.31 5.68 -47.14
N LEU A 417 35.53 4.77 -46.19
CA LEU A 417 35.99 3.42 -46.47
C LEU A 417 34.92 2.59 -47.20
N ILE A 418 33.65 2.71 -46.79
CA ILE A 418 32.52 2.05 -47.45
C ILE A 418 32.37 2.53 -48.90
N LYS A 419 32.49 3.84 -49.16
CA LYS A 419 32.47 4.38 -50.53
C LYS A 419 33.63 3.81 -51.37
N LYS A 420 34.84 3.74 -50.82
CA LYS A 420 36.01 3.17 -51.50
C LYS A 420 35.85 1.68 -51.80
N THR A 421 35.19 0.92 -50.94
CA THR A 421 34.93 -0.52 -51.14
C THR A 421 33.81 -0.78 -52.15
N LYS A 422 32.81 0.09 -52.27
CA LYS A 422 31.75 -0.01 -53.30
C LYS A 422 32.20 0.38 -54.72
N MET A 423 33.30 1.10 -54.86
CA MET A 423 33.87 1.51 -56.15
C MET A 423 34.88 0.49 -56.73
N LYS A 424 35.26 -0.52 -55.95
CA LYS A 424 36.08 -1.66 -56.37
C LYS A 424 35.18 -2.84 -56.63
#